data_AF-A0A812N121-F1
#
_entry.id   AF-A0A812N121-F1
#
_cell.length_a   1.000
_cell.length_b   1.000
_cell.length_c   1.000
_cell.angle_alpha   90.00
_cell.angle_beta   90.00
_cell.angle_gamma   90.00
#
_symmetry.space_group_name_H-M   'P 1'
#
loop_
_entity.id
_entity.type
_entity.pdbx_description
1 polymer ?
#
loop_
_entity_poly.entity_id
_entity_poly.type
_entity_poly.pdbx_seq_one_letter_code
_entity_poly.pdbx_strand_id
1 'polypeptide(L)'
;PMVKAVKAGTSKKAPAASKGKDAKQATYVEMNRFLAMAVQTTATSLISTMTLLKSFSWALHKGLTLLDVLCDWLVWPIQSFGGIDDRELRELAKCGQSKKNECRALHRLIHRTGRTLPVRISEVQTPVRIPGQRRTTKVNFPVLYPTSWARQILSDGGKLLLAGFSIEQEEQYRDTFRTFWSRFYNFRPDLDLYQQSSFDASTCIPVALHGDEGRGKLRRAIMILSLQPVISYKGPMYTNMSGPHVIKRTTIVSSSIDNLGLGLNNF
;
A
#
# COMPACT_ATOMS: atom_id res chain seq x y z
N PRO A 1 -40.92 -75.98 -16.17
CA PRO A 1 -41.25 -74.62 -15.66
C PRO A 1 -40.42 -74.28 -14.41
N MET A 2 -39.25 -73.70 -14.62
CA MET A 2 -38.27 -73.38 -13.57
C MET A 2 -38.45 -71.94 -13.07
N VAL A 3 -38.68 -71.80 -11.76
CA VAL A 3 -38.76 -70.54 -11.02
C VAL A 3 -37.33 -70.05 -10.74
N LYS A 4 -36.98 -68.83 -11.17
CA LYS A 4 -35.73 -68.16 -10.79
C LYS A 4 -35.98 -67.18 -9.65
N ALA A 5 -35.23 -67.37 -8.56
CA ALA A 5 -35.20 -66.50 -7.39
C ALA A 5 -34.37 -65.23 -7.65
N VAL A 6 -34.91 -64.08 -7.24
CA VAL A 6 -34.24 -62.77 -7.25
C VAL A 6 -33.56 -62.58 -5.89
N LYS A 7 -32.23 -62.48 -5.86
CA LYS A 7 -31.46 -62.08 -4.67
C LYS A 7 -31.31 -60.56 -4.65
N ALA A 8 -31.88 -59.92 -3.63
CA ALA A 8 -31.65 -58.51 -3.31
C ALA A 8 -30.27 -58.32 -2.68
N GLY A 9 -29.39 -57.56 -3.34
CA GLY A 9 -28.09 -57.16 -2.82
C GLY A 9 -28.13 -55.73 -2.28
N THR A 10 -28.10 -55.57 -0.96
CA THR A 10 -27.91 -54.27 -0.29
C THR A 10 -26.44 -53.88 -0.30
N SER A 11 -26.07 -52.95 -1.19
CA SER A 11 -24.75 -52.31 -1.20
C SER A 11 -24.66 -51.25 -0.10
N LYS A 12 -23.90 -51.53 0.95
CA LYS A 12 -23.52 -50.55 1.99
C LYS A 12 -22.48 -49.59 1.40
N LYS A 13 -22.90 -48.36 1.14
CA LYS A 13 -22.06 -47.25 0.68
C LYS A 13 -21.17 -46.76 1.83
N ALA A 14 -19.86 -46.90 1.69
CA ALA A 14 -18.88 -46.41 2.66
C ALA A 14 -18.91 -44.87 2.76
N PRO A 15 -18.73 -44.28 3.95
CA PRO A 15 -18.73 -42.84 4.14
C PRO A 15 -17.49 -42.20 3.48
N ALA A 16 -17.73 -41.24 2.59
CA ALA A 16 -16.69 -40.47 1.93
C ALA A 16 -15.93 -39.59 2.93
N ALA A 17 -14.64 -39.84 3.09
CA ALA A 17 -13.76 -39.06 3.97
C ALA A 17 -13.62 -37.61 3.49
N SER A 18 -14.01 -36.65 4.32
CA SER A 18 -14.06 -35.20 4.05
C SER A 18 -12.70 -34.48 4.17
N LYS A 19 -11.58 -35.09 3.74
CA LYS A 19 -10.20 -34.59 3.97
C LYS A 19 -9.78 -33.35 3.14
N GLY A 20 -10.72 -32.62 2.51
CA GLY A 20 -10.39 -31.56 1.54
C GLY A 20 -10.67 -30.11 1.98
N LYS A 21 -11.34 -29.89 3.12
CA LYS A 21 -11.73 -28.54 3.56
C LYS A 21 -10.71 -27.91 4.52
N ASP A 22 -10.03 -28.72 5.32
CA ASP A 22 -9.17 -28.21 6.41
C ASP A 22 -7.85 -27.61 5.91
N ALA A 23 -7.29 -28.13 4.81
CA ALA A 23 -6.05 -27.61 4.24
C ALA A 23 -6.19 -26.20 3.64
N LYS A 24 -7.36 -25.85 3.09
CA LYS A 24 -7.65 -24.50 2.58
C LYS A 24 -7.97 -23.52 3.70
N GLN A 25 -8.57 -24.01 4.79
CA GLN A 25 -8.81 -23.23 5.99
C GLN A 25 -7.48 -22.83 6.65
N ALA A 26 -6.50 -23.75 6.72
CA ALA A 26 -5.20 -23.50 7.32
C ALA A 26 -4.36 -22.43 6.59
N THR A 27 -4.34 -22.43 5.25
CA THR A 27 -3.65 -21.38 4.47
C THR A 27 -4.33 -20.02 4.58
N TYR A 28 -5.66 -20.01 4.72
CA TYR A 28 -6.44 -18.78 4.94
C TYR A 28 -6.21 -18.21 6.34
N VAL A 29 -5.99 -19.06 7.35
CA VAL A 29 -5.66 -18.64 8.73
C VAL A 29 -4.25 -18.06 8.84
N GLU A 30 -3.24 -18.63 8.17
CA GLU A 30 -1.88 -18.03 8.18
C GLU A 30 -1.83 -16.69 7.43
N MET A 31 -2.50 -16.58 6.28
CA MET A 31 -2.55 -15.33 5.52
C MET A 31 -3.33 -14.25 6.29
N ASN A 32 -4.38 -14.64 7.03
CA ASN A 32 -5.09 -13.74 7.94
C ASN A 32 -4.31 -13.40 9.21
N ARG A 33 -3.38 -14.25 9.66
CA ARG A 33 -2.46 -13.90 10.77
C ARG A 33 -1.45 -12.84 10.33
N PHE A 34 -1.02 -12.89 9.06
CA PHE A 34 -0.21 -11.83 8.43
C PHE A 34 -1.01 -10.54 8.18
N LEU A 35 -2.30 -10.63 7.83
CA LEU A 35 -3.19 -9.47 7.59
C LEU A 35 -3.73 -8.83 8.88
N ALA A 36 -3.96 -9.61 9.95
CA ALA A 36 -4.41 -9.10 11.25
C ALA A 36 -3.35 -8.25 11.98
N MET A 37 -2.08 -8.36 11.60
CA MET A 37 -1.02 -7.47 12.07
C MET A 37 -1.05 -6.08 11.39
N ALA A 38 -1.79 -5.92 10.29
CA ALA A 38 -1.80 -4.70 9.47
C ALA A 38 -3.06 -3.82 9.60
N VAL A 39 -4.13 -4.26 10.28
CA VAL A 39 -5.47 -3.61 10.18
C VAL A 39 -6.10 -3.24 11.53
N GLN A 40 -5.33 -2.83 12.53
CA GLN A 40 -5.93 -2.36 13.80
C GLN A 40 -5.36 -1.04 14.32
N THR A 41 -5.32 -0.01 13.48
CA THR A 41 -5.16 1.38 13.97
C THR A 41 -5.75 2.37 12.98
N THR A 42 -7.07 2.58 13.04
CA THR A 42 -7.72 3.86 12.70
C THR A 42 -9.22 3.79 13.00
N ALA A 43 -9.61 4.07 14.25
CA ALA A 43 -10.86 4.77 14.56
C ALA A 43 -11.06 4.85 16.08
N THR A 44 -10.51 5.89 16.71
CA THR A 44 -11.12 6.60 17.85
C THR A 44 -10.16 7.68 18.33
N SER A 45 -10.27 8.89 17.77
CA SER A 45 -10.12 10.15 18.50
C SER A 45 -10.19 11.31 17.51
N LEU A 46 -11.41 11.67 17.13
CA LEU A 46 -11.70 12.91 16.40
C LEU A 46 -13.01 13.51 16.89
N ILE A 47 -13.19 13.56 18.21
CA ILE A 47 -14.23 14.34 18.88
C ILE A 47 -13.67 14.82 20.23
N SER A 48 -12.62 15.66 20.24
CA SER A 48 -12.29 16.49 21.41
C SER A 48 -11.31 17.64 21.13
N THR A 49 -11.26 18.14 19.90
CA THR A 49 -10.41 19.30 19.51
C THR A 49 -11.22 20.52 19.09
N MET A 50 -12.53 20.55 19.36
CA MET A 50 -13.38 21.72 19.08
C MET A 50 -13.61 22.66 20.28
N THR A 51 -12.98 22.41 21.43
CA THR A 51 -13.20 23.22 22.65
C THR A 51 -12.02 24.12 23.06
N LEU A 52 -10.95 24.18 22.25
CA LEU A 52 -9.75 24.99 22.52
C LEU A 52 -9.49 26.11 21.49
N LEU A 53 -10.48 26.41 20.64
CA LEU A 53 -10.46 27.56 19.73
C LEU A 53 -11.35 28.73 20.19
N LYS A 54 -11.87 28.68 21.43
CA LYS A 54 -12.63 29.79 22.03
C LYS A 54 -11.79 30.71 22.95
N SER A 55 -10.54 30.35 23.24
CA SER A 55 -9.73 31.09 24.24
C SER A 55 -8.63 31.98 23.64
N PHE A 56 -8.50 32.04 22.31
CA PHE A 56 -7.52 32.91 21.64
C PHE A 56 -8.09 34.26 21.17
N SER A 57 -9.28 34.64 21.65
CA SER A 57 -9.99 35.88 21.25
C SER A 57 -9.77 37.08 22.19
N TRP A 58 -8.80 37.04 23.12
CA TRP A 58 -8.62 38.10 24.12
C TRP A 58 -7.29 38.87 24.03
N ALA A 59 -6.39 38.56 23.09
CA ALA A 59 -5.03 39.14 23.06
C ALA A 59 -4.72 40.06 21.87
N LEU A 60 -5.72 40.73 21.28
CA LEU A 60 -5.50 41.71 20.19
C LEU A 60 -6.29 43.00 20.42
N HIS A 61 -6.01 43.66 21.55
CA HIS A 61 -6.52 44.99 21.85
C HIS A 61 -5.44 45.90 22.43
N LYS A 62 -4.32 46.07 21.71
CA LYS A 62 -3.46 47.27 21.78
C LYS A 62 -2.84 47.52 20.41
N GLY A 63 -3.37 48.52 19.72
CA GLY A 63 -2.90 48.94 18.41
C GLY A 63 -1.59 49.70 18.48
N LEU A 64 -0.74 49.47 17.48
CA LEU A 64 0.03 50.50 16.76
C LEU A 64 0.72 49.84 15.56
N THR A 65 0.31 50.30 14.37
CA THR A 65 1.08 50.40 13.10
C THR A 65 1.94 49.20 12.68
N LEU A 66 1.34 48.01 12.59
CA LEU A 66 1.89 46.88 11.83
C LEU A 66 1.21 46.70 10.45
N LEU A 67 0.21 47.54 10.13
CA LEU A 67 -0.63 47.37 8.95
C LEU A 67 0.07 47.76 7.64
N ASP A 68 1.00 48.70 7.64
CA ASP A 68 1.71 49.08 6.41
C ASP A 68 2.85 48.11 6.05
N VAL A 69 3.48 47.46 7.04
CA VAL A 69 4.47 46.38 6.78
C VAL A 69 3.78 45.04 6.50
N LEU A 70 2.55 44.83 7.00
CA LEU A 70 1.75 43.66 6.65
C LEU A 70 1.07 43.79 5.28
N CYS A 71 0.75 44.99 4.81
CA CYS A 71 0.16 45.17 3.48
C CYS A 71 1.13 44.83 2.33
N ASP A 72 2.43 45.09 2.48
CA ASP A 72 3.43 44.66 1.49
C ASP A 72 3.77 43.16 1.56
N TRP A 73 3.55 42.51 2.71
CA TRP A 73 3.67 41.04 2.84
C TRP A 73 2.40 40.29 2.43
N LEU A 74 1.23 40.93 2.46
CA LEU A 74 -0.06 40.33 2.07
C LEU A 74 -0.45 40.62 0.61
N VAL A 75 0.23 41.56 -0.05
CA VAL A 75 0.12 41.78 -1.50
C VAL A 75 1.43 41.32 -2.17
N TRP A 76 1.89 40.12 -1.83
CA TRP A 76 2.64 39.37 -2.85
C TRP A 76 1.66 39.15 -4.00
N PRO A 77 1.96 39.64 -5.22
CA PRO A 77 1.12 39.30 -6.35
C PRO A 77 1.04 37.77 -6.33
N ILE A 78 -0.19 37.26 -6.32
CA ILE A 78 -0.43 35.90 -6.77
C ILE A 78 -0.02 35.95 -8.24
N GLN A 79 1.30 35.87 -8.48
CA GLN A 79 1.83 35.45 -9.76
C GLN A 79 1.08 34.15 -9.98
N SER A 80 0.16 34.20 -10.93
CA SER A 80 -0.47 33.01 -11.45
C SER A 80 0.69 32.15 -11.95
N PHE A 81 1.23 31.32 -11.07
CA PHE A 81 2.21 30.31 -11.43
C PHE A 81 1.51 29.54 -12.52
N GLY A 82 1.96 29.73 -13.77
CA GLY A 82 1.41 29.04 -14.92
C GLY A 82 1.30 27.57 -14.53
N GLY A 83 0.09 27.00 -14.66
CA GLY A 83 -0.17 25.65 -14.17
C GLY A 83 0.94 24.73 -14.64
N ILE A 84 1.47 23.89 -13.74
CA ILE A 84 2.56 22.97 -14.05
C ILE A 84 2.14 22.12 -15.25
N ASP A 85 2.75 22.37 -16.42
CA ASP A 85 2.50 21.59 -17.61
C ASP A 85 3.34 20.31 -17.57
N ASP A 86 2.78 19.27 -16.98
CA ASP A 86 3.34 17.94 -17.03
C ASP A 86 2.82 17.21 -18.28
N ARG A 87 3.69 17.13 -19.29
CA ARG A 87 3.40 16.45 -20.57
C ARG A 87 2.96 15.00 -20.36
N GLU A 88 3.50 14.31 -19.36
CA GLU A 88 3.21 12.90 -19.10
C GLU A 88 1.82 12.73 -18.50
N LEU A 89 1.49 13.58 -17.52
CA LEU A 89 0.14 13.62 -16.96
C LEU A 89 -0.90 14.02 -18.01
N ARG A 90 -0.56 14.93 -18.93
CA ARG A 90 -1.43 15.30 -20.05
C ARG A 90 -1.70 14.10 -20.96
N GLU A 91 -0.69 13.31 -21.32
CA GLU A 91 -0.87 12.10 -22.13
C GLU A 91 -1.66 11.01 -21.36
N LEU A 92 -1.44 10.89 -20.06
CA LEU A 92 -2.20 9.98 -19.20
C LEU A 92 -3.67 10.39 -19.11
N ALA A 93 -3.95 11.68 -18.94
CA ALA A 93 -5.30 12.23 -18.91
C ALA A 93 -6.06 11.99 -20.23
N LYS A 94 -5.38 12.09 -21.38
CA LYS A 94 -5.97 11.74 -22.69
C LYS A 94 -6.43 10.28 -22.75
N CYS A 95 -5.77 9.36 -22.04
CA CYS A 95 -6.20 7.95 -22.01
C CYS A 95 -7.55 7.78 -21.32
N GLY A 96 -7.86 8.59 -20.31
CA GLY A 96 -9.13 8.57 -19.57
C GLY A 96 -10.29 9.28 -20.28
N GLN A 97 -10.04 10.03 -21.35
CA GLN A 97 -11.11 10.73 -22.07
C GLN A 97 -12.07 9.77 -22.80
N SER A 98 -11.63 8.54 -23.10
CA SER A 98 -12.43 7.55 -23.81
C SER A 98 -13.12 6.58 -22.85
N LYS A 99 -14.36 6.89 -22.42
CA LYS A 99 -15.17 6.06 -21.49
C LYS A 99 -15.28 4.56 -21.82
N LYS A 100 -15.01 4.15 -23.06
CA LYS A 100 -15.12 2.75 -23.52
C LYS A 100 -13.78 2.03 -23.67
N ASN A 101 -12.66 2.75 -23.74
CA ASN A 101 -11.37 2.18 -24.14
C ASN A 101 -10.17 2.63 -23.28
N GLU A 102 -10.41 3.15 -22.07
CA GLU A 102 -9.38 3.72 -21.20
C GLU A 102 -8.20 2.75 -20.97
N CYS A 103 -8.50 1.50 -20.59
CA CYS A 103 -7.46 0.49 -20.37
C CYS A 103 -6.63 0.21 -21.63
N ARG A 104 -7.27 0.17 -22.81
CA ARG A 104 -6.58 -0.08 -24.08
C ARG A 104 -5.70 1.10 -24.47
N ALA A 105 -6.18 2.33 -24.25
CA ALA A 105 -5.42 3.55 -24.49
C ALA A 105 -4.20 3.62 -23.57
N LEU A 106 -4.40 3.37 -22.27
CA LEU A 106 -3.33 3.32 -21.27
C LEU A 106 -2.27 2.28 -21.62
N HIS A 107 -2.69 1.06 -21.99
CA HIS A 107 -1.78 0.00 -22.39
C HIS A 107 -0.93 0.42 -23.61
N ARG A 108 -1.55 1.00 -24.65
CA ARG A 108 -0.81 1.52 -25.80
C ARG A 108 0.18 2.62 -25.41
N LEU A 109 -0.20 3.53 -24.52
CA LEU A 109 0.68 4.59 -24.04
C LEU A 109 1.91 4.00 -23.33
N ILE A 110 1.71 3.05 -22.43
CA ILE A 110 2.79 2.37 -21.68
C ILE A 110 3.79 1.71 -22.65
N HIS A 111 3.30 0.92 -23.61
CA HIS A 111 4.16 0.26 -24.61
C HIS A 111 4.85 1.25 -25.54
N ARG A 112 4.13 2.26 -26.03
CA ARG A 112 4.69 3.32 -26.90
C ARG A 112 5.81 4.11 -26.22
N THR A 113 5.72 4.29 -24.90
CA THR A 113 6.70 5.05 -24.11
C THR A 113 7.81 4.19 -23.51
N GLY A 114 7.78 2.87 -23.73
CA GLY A 114 8.77 1.96 -23.15
C GLY A 114 8.70 1.86 -21.62
N ARG A 115 7.56 2.23 -21.00
CA ARG A 115 7.39 2.23 -19.53
C ARG A 115 6.95 0.88 -18.98
N THR A 116 7.56 -0.19 -19.49
CA THR A 116 7.28 -1.56 -19.09
C THR A 116 8.41 -2.08 -18.23
N LEU A 117 8.09 -2.70 -17.09
CA LEU A 117 9.05 -3.41 -16.27
C LEU A 117 9.01 -4.90 -16.64
N PRO A 118 10.12 -5.53 -17.07
CA PRO A 118 10.12 -6.91 -17.57
C PRO A 118 10.07 -7.93 -16.44
N VAL A 119 9.03 -7.90 -15.61
CA VAL A 119 8.88 -8.82 -14.48
C VAL A 119 8.41 -10.19 -14.97
N ARG A 120 9.08 -11.24 -14.49
CA ARG A 120 8.67 -12.62 -14.74
C ARG A 120 7.27 -12.90 -14.17
N ILE A 121 6.33 -13.21 -15.05
CA ILE A 121 4.99 -13.69 -14.70
C ILE A 121 5.08 -15.19 -14.43
N SER A 122 4.59 -15.63 -13.27
CA SER A 122 4.47 -17.06 -12.93
C SER A 122 3.05 -17.54 -13.21
N GLU A 123 2.83 -18.86 -13.17
CA GLU A 123 1.50 -19.44 -13.40
C GLU A 123 1.10 -20.32 -12.23
N VAL A 124 -0.18 -20.26 -11.84
CA VAL A 124 -0.77 -21.12 -10.82
C VAL A 124 -2.03 -21.78 -11.36
N GLN A 125 -2.11 -23.09 -11.20
CA GLN A 125 -3.26 -23.90 -11.60
C GLN A 125 -4.51 -23.49 -10.81
N THR A 126 -5.41 -22.77 -11.47
CA THR A 126 -6.61 -22.19 -10.83
C THR A 126 -7.87 -22.80 -11.41
N PRO A 127 -8.82 -23.26 -10.58
CA PRO A 127 -10.10 -23.79 -11.05
C PRO A 127 -11.00 -22.65 -11.58
N VAL A 128 -11.20 -22.62 -12.90
CA VAL A 128 -12.07 -21.65 -13.56
C VAL A 128 -13.33 -22.34 -14.08
N ARG A 129 -14.48 -21.69 -13.86
CA ARG A 129 -15.75 -22.12 -14.43
C ARG A 129 -15.90 -21.50 -15.80
N ILE A 130 -16.01 -22.33 -16.82
CA ILE A 130 -16.19 -21.87 -18.21
C ILE A 130 -17.66 -21.44 -18.39
N PRO A 131 -17.94 -20.22 -18.89
CA PRO A 131 -19.31 -19.80 -19.20
C PRO A 131 -20.01 -20.81 -20.12
N GLY A 132 -21.27 -21.12 -19.84
CA GLY A 132 -22.05 -22.12 -20.60
C GLY A 132 -21.78 -23.58 -20.21
N GLN A 133 -20.71 -23.87 -19.47
CA GLN A 133 -20.43 -25.23 -18.98
C GLN A 133 -20.70 -25.34 -17.47
N ARG A 134 -21.27 -26.48 -17.04
CA ARG A 134 -21.39 -26.84 -15.62
C ARG A 134 -20.08 -27.36 -15.03
N ARG A 135 -19.05 -27.56 -15.86
CA ARG A 135 -17.75 -28.11 -15.47
C ARG A 135 -16.79 -26.99 -15.05
N THR A 136 -15.89 -27.33 -14.14
CA THR A 136 -14.76 -26.48 -13.73
C THR A 136 -13.50 -27.09 -14.33
N THR A 137 -12.70 -26.27 -15.01
CA THR A 137 -11.43 -26.70 -15.62
C THR A 137 -10.29 -26.00 -14.90
N LYS A 138 -9.17 -26.69 -14.70
CA LYS A 138 -7.95 -26.05 -14.19
C LYS A 138 -7.26 -25.33 -15.35
N VAL A 139 -6.94 -24.06 -15.15
CA VAL A 139 -6.19 -23.25 -16.12
C VAL A 139 -4.97 -22.68 -15.43
N ASN A 140 -3.90 -22.48 -16.21
CA ASN A 140 -2.74 -21.72 -15.74
C ASN A 140 -3.13 -20.25 -15.63
N PHE A 141 -3.33 -19.77 -14.41
CA PHE A 141 -3.63 -18.38 -14.16
C PHE A 141 -2.34 -17.60 -13.92
N PRO A 142 -2.11 -16.48 -14.61
CA PRO A 142 -0.90 -15.68 -14.42
C PRO A 142 -0.90 -15.05 -13.03
N VAL A 143 0.23 -15.15 -12.34
CA VAL A 143 0.46 -14.58 -11.01
C VAL A 143 1.75 -13.78 -11.04
N LEU A 144 1.67 -12.53 -10.59
CA LEU A 144 2.81 -11.68 -10.36
C LEU A 144 3.19 -11.74 -8.88
N TYR A 145 4.23 -12.49 -8.55
CA TYR A 145 4.70 -12.56 -7.17
C TYR A 145 5.43 -11.27 -6.77
N PRO A 146 5.18 -10.72 -5.56
CA PRO A 146 5.94 -9.59 -5.03
C PRO A 146 7.45 -9.80 -5.05
N THR A 147 7.89 -11.05 -4.82
CA THR A 147 9.32 -11.43 -4.87
C THR A 147 9.91 -11.31 -6.28
N SER A 148 9.16 -11.65 -7.33
CA SER A 148 9.60 -11.46 -8.72
C SER A 148 9.73 -9.98 -9.06
N TRP A 149 8.77 -9.17 -8.61
CA TRP A 149 8.78 -7.72 -8.80
C TRP A 149 9.94 -7.04 -8.04
N ALA A 150 10.13 -7.38 -6.77
CA ALA A 150 11.21 -6.83 -5.97
C ALA A 150 12.59 -7.21 -6.53
N ARG A 151 12.77 -8.47 -6.97
CA ARG A 151 14.01 -8.91 -7.62
C ARG A 151 14.30 -8.08 -8.87
N GLN A 152 13.29 -7.85 -9.72
CA GLN A 152 13.46 -7.05 -10.92
C GLN A 152 13.86 -5.60 -10.60
N ILE A 153 13.22 -4.97 -9.62
CA ILE A 153 13.58 -3.60 -9.20
C ILE A 153 15.01 -3.52 -8.67
N LEU A 154 15.41 -4.49 -7.85
CA LEU A 154 16.77 -4.55 -7.31
C LEU A 154 17.80 -4.78 -8.43
N SER A 155 17.47 -5.59 -9.43
CA SER A 155 18.30 -5.75 -10.64
C SER A 155 18.39 -4.48 -11.48
N ASP A 156 17.35 -3.64 -11.49
CA ASP A 156 17.32 -2.35 -12.18
C ASP A 156 17.86 -1.18 -11.32
N GLY A 157 18.69 -1.49 -10.31
CA GLY A 157 19.40 -0.52 -9.47
C GLY A 157 18.74 -0.19 -8.13
N GLY A 158 17.56 -0.75 -7.83
CA GLY A 158 17.00 -0.81 -6.47
C GLY A 158 16.42 0.48 -5.89
N LYS A 159 16.63 1.64 -6.52
CA LYS A 159 16.25 2.97 -5.97
C LYS A 159 14.83 3.08 -5.43
N LEU A 160 13.86 2.41 -6.06
CA LEU A 160 12.47 2.44 -5.61
C LEU A 160 12.27 1.77 -4.24
N LEU A 161 13.04 0.71 -3.94
CA LEU A 161 12.96 -0.03 -2.69
C LEU A 161 14.01 0.41 -1.67
N LEU A 162 15.12 1.01 -2.14
CA LEU A 162 16.28 1.39 -1.33
C LEU A 162 16.27 2.90 -0.99
N ALA A 163 15.10 3.48 -0.74
CA ALA A 163 14.96 4.88 -0.33
C ALA A 163 15.62 5.91 -1.28
N GLY A 164 15.72 5.59 -2.57
CA GLY A 164 16.37 6.44 -3.57
C GLY A 164 17.84 6.14 -3.85
N PHE A 165 18.47 5.33 -3.00
CA PHE A 165 19.86 4.91 -3.14
C PHE A 165 20.00 3.75 -4.12
N SER A 166 21.14 3.69 -4.80
CA SER A 166 21.48 2.52 -5.60
C SER A 166 22.00 1.38 -4.74
N ILE A 167 22.14 0.18 -5.31
CA ILE A 167 22.64 -1.00 -4.56
C ILE A 167 24.09 -0.82 -4.09
N GLU A 168 24.88 -0.02 -4.80
CA GLU A 168 26.27 0.32 -4.45
C GLU A 168 26.37 1.26 -3.25
N GLN A 169 25.28 1.96 -2.91
CA GLN A 169 25.19 2.88 -1.78
C GLN A 169 24.66 2.13 -0.54
N GLU A 170 25.34 1.02 -0.22
CA GLU A 170 24.91 0.08 0.80
C GLU A 170 24.77 0.71 2.19
N GLU A 171 25.76 1.47 2.61
CA GLU A 171 25.77 2.11 3.91
C GLU A 171 24.59 3.07 4.08
N GLN A 172 24.26 3.85 3.04
CA GLN A 172 23.23 4.89 3.09
C GLN A 172 21.81 4.32 3.23
N TYR A 173 21.44 3.31 2.42
CA TYR A 173 20.11 2.71 2.57
C TYR A 173 20.01 1.87 3.84
N ARG A 174 21.09 1.19 4.25
CA ARG A 174 21.12 0.42 5.50
C ARG A 174 20.91 1.33 6.71
N ASP A 175 21.61 2.46 6.76
CA ASP A 175 21.44 3.44 7.83
C ASP A 175 20.02 4.03 7.87
N THR A 176 19.47 4.30 6.67
CA THR A 176 18.07 4.75 6.53
C THR A 176 17.08 3.72 7.09
N PHE A 177 17.28 2.42 6.81
CA PHE A 177 16.43 1.35 7.34
C PHE A 177 16.59 1.16 8.85
N ARG A 178 17.83 1.16 9.37
CA ARG A 178 18.07 1.11 10.83
C ARG A 178 17.37 2.26 11.54
N THR A 179 17.49 3.48 11.00
CA THR A 179 16.83 4.67 11.56
C THR A 179 15.31 4.51 11.56
N PHE A 180 14.73 4.02 10.46
CA PHE A 180 13.29 3.75 10.39
C PHE A 180 12.86 2.73 11.46
N TRP A 181 13.51 1.57 11.52
CA TRP A 181 13.10 0.49 12.42
C TRP A 181 13.36 0.79 13.89
N SER A 182 14.43 1.53 14.20
CA SER A 182 14.70 2.03 15.56
C SER A 182 13.57 2.96 16.03
N ARG A 183 13.14 3.89 15.18
CA ARG A 183 11.99 4.77 15.48
C ARG A 183 10.68 3.99 15.58
N PHE A 184 10.47 3.00 14.70
CA PHE A 184 9.26 2.18 14.70
C PHE A 184 9.17 1.27 15.93
N TYR A 185 10.31 0.75 16.43
CA TYR A 185 10.38 -0.03 17.66
C TYR A 185 9.87 0.75 18.87
N ASN A 186 10.23 2.05 18.97
CA ASN A 186 9.72 2.92 20.04
C ASN A 186 8.19 3.07 20.02
N PHE A 187 7.55 2.87 18.86
CA PHE A 187 6.10 2.95 18.70
C PHE A 187 5.41 1.58 18.90
N ARG A 188 6.03 0.49 18.46
CA ARG A 188 5.48 -0.88 18.52
C ARG A 188 6.55 -1.90 18.94
N PRO A 189 6.99 -1.90 20.21
CA PRO A 189 8.04 -2.82 20.67
C PRO A 189 7.55 -4.28 20.79
N ASP A 190 6.24 -4.50 20.72
CA ASP A 190 5.54 -5.78 20.91
C ASP A 190 5.53 -6.68 19.66
N LEU A 191 6.08 -6.25 18.54
CA LEU A 191 6.04 -7.03 17.31
C LEU A 191 6.99 -8.24 17.38
N ASP A 192 6.45 -9.43 17.08
CA ASP A 192 7.20 -10.69 17.01
C ASP A 192 8.44 -10.60 16.09
N LEU A 193 8.39 -9.73 15.09
CA LEU A 193 9.50 -9.43 14.19
C LEU A 193 10.81 -9.18 14.93
N TYR A 194 10.78 -8.45 16.06
CA TYR A 194 11.98 -8.10 16.82
C TYR A 194 12.58 -9.26 17.60
N GLN A 195 11.82 -10.33 17.82
CA GLN A 195 12.29 -11.54 18.49
C GLN A 195 12.90 -12.55 17.51
N GLN A 196 12.73 -12.35 16.20
CA GLN A 196 13.25 -13.25 15.19
C GLN A 196 14.75 -13.07 15.03
N SER A 197 15.52 -14.15 15.21
CA SER A 197 16.98 -14.14 15.02
C SER A 197 17.42 -13.80 13.59
N SER A 198 16.53 -13.97 12.61
CA SER A 198 16.75 -13.62 11.21
C SER A 198 16.46 -12.15 10.89
N PHE A 199 15.91 -11.38 11.83
CA PHE A 199 15.56 -9.98 11.57
C PHE A 199 16.81 -9.09 11.66
N ASP A 200 17.17 -8.50 10.52
CA ASP A 200 18.18 -7.45 10.43
C ASP A 200 17.53 -6.14 9.97
N ALA A 201 17.43 -5.19 10.92
CA ALA A 201 16.85 -3.87 10.68
C ALA A 201 17.57 -3.08 9.57
N SER A 202 18.83 -3.42 9.24
CA SER A 202 19.57 -2.74 8.18
C SER A 202 19.23 -3.24 6.77
N THR A 203 18.67 -4.44 6.63
CA THR A 203 18.31 -5.05 5.34
C THR A 203 16.81 -5.27 5.16
N CYS A 204 16.02 -5.09 6.22
CA CYS A 204 14.57 -5.21 6.16
C CYS A 204 13.93 -3.96 5.52
N ILE A 205 13.43 -4.09 4.29
CA ILE A 205 12.76 -2.99 3.58
C ILE A 205 11.37 -2.75 4.18
N PRO A 206 11.06 -1.54 4.68
CA PRO A 206 9.74 -1.24 5.21
C PRO A 206 8.73 -1.05 4.07
N VAL A 207 7.72 -1.92 4.01
CA VAL A 207 6.66 -1.91 3.00
C VAL A 207 5.31 -1.91 3.69
N ALA A 208 4.42 -1.01 3.27
CA ALA A 208 3.02 -1.04 3.62
C ALA A 208 2.27 -1.99 2.67
N LEU A 209 1.48 -2.89 3.24
CA LEU A 209 0.57 -3.77 2.50
C LEU A 209 -0.85 -3.25 2.67
N HIS A 210 -1.52 -2.96 1.57
CA HIS A 210 -2.94 -2.62 1.56
C HIS A 210 -3.72 -3.73 0.85
N GLY A 211 -4.74 -4.26 1.51
CA GLY A 211 -5.66 -5.24 0.94
C GLY A 211 -7.05 -4.63 0.79
N ASP A 212 -7.64 -4.77 -0.39
CA ASP A 212 -9.04 -4.44 -0.65
C ASP A 212 -9.81 -5.69 -1.05
N GLU A 213 -10.94 -5.93 -0.39
CA GLU A 213 -11.80 -7.07 -0.63
C GLU A 213 -12.98 -6.67 -1.52
N GLY A 214 -13.09 -7.36 -2.64
CA GLY A 214 -14.13 -7.12 -3.63
C GLY A 214 -14.88 -8.38 -4.03
N ARG A 215 -15.85 -8.19 -4.93
CA ARG A 215 -16.53 -9.28 -5.62
C ARG A 215 -16.39 -9.10 -7.12
N GLY A 216 -15.88 -10.12 -7.80
CA GLY A 216 -15.81 -10.13 -9.26
C GLY A 216 -17.19 -10.22 -9.91
N LYS A 217 -17.25 -10.12 -11.24
CA LYS A 217 -18.49 -10.26 -12.04
C LYS A 217 -19.25 -11.57 -11.78
N LEU A 218 -18.55 -12.61 -11.33
CA LEU A 218 -19.12 -13.92 -10.96
C LEU A 218 -19.47 -14.03 -9.47
N ARG A 219 -19.53 -12.91 -8.72
CA ARG A 219 -19.78 -12.84 -7.27
C ARG A 219 -18.78 -13.66 -6.44
N ARG A 220 -17.59 -13.94 -6.99
CA ARG A 220 -16.49 -14.58 -6.24
C ARG A 220 -15.74 -13.50 -5.48
N ALA A 221 -15.37 -13.80 -4.23
CA ALA A 221 -14.48 -12.95 -3.46
C ALA A 221 -13.16 -12.80 -4.22
N ILE A 222 -12.69 -11.56 -4.33
CA ILE A 222 -11.39 -11.19 -4.89
C ILE A 222 -10.71 -10.35 -3.83
N MET A 223 -9.44 -10.61 -3.58
CA MET A 223 -8.59 -9.75 -2.76
C MET A 223 -7.59 -9.06 -3.69
N ILE A 224 -7.55 -7.74 -3.65
CA ILE A 224 -6.56 -6.92 -4.34
C ILE A 224 -5.53 -6.52 -3.31
N LEU A 225 -4.27 -6.89 -3.54
CA LEU A 225 -3.15 -6.49 -2.69
C LEU A 225 -2.33 -5.42 -3.41
N SER A 226 -2.01 -4.35 -2.69
CA SER A 226 -1.10 -3.28 -3.10
C SER A 226 0.07 -3.22 -2.13
N LEU A 227 1.29 -3.20 -2.65
CA LEU A 227 2.51 -3.03 -1.88
C LEU A 227 3.08 -1.64 -2.15
N GLN A 228 3.42 -0.93 -1.09
CA GLN A 228 3.97 0.42 -1.18
C GLN A 228 5.18 0.56 -0.24
N PRO A 229 6.38 0.89 -0.76
CA PRO A 229 7.51 1.23 0.09
C PRO A 229 7.16 2.39 1.02
N VAL A 230 7.43 2.25 2.32
CA VAL A 230 7.08 3.31 3.29
C VAL A 230 7.97 4.53 3.09
N ILE A 231 9.25 4.29 2.80
CA ILE A 231 10.25 5.33 2.53
C ILE A 231 10.23 5.67 1.05
N SER A 232 10.16 6.95 0.73
CA SER A 232 10.11 7.42 -0.65
C SER A 232 11.42 7.17 -1.39
N TYR A 233 11.34 6.94 -2.71
CA TYR A 233 12.51 6.92 -3.59
C TYR A 233 13.25 8.28 -3.65
N LYS A 234 12.67 9.35 -3.08
CA LYS A 234 13.34 10.64 -2.93
C LYS A 234 14.15 10.75 -1.63
N GLY A 235 14.07 9.75 -0.76
CA GLY A 235 14.73 9.74 0.54
C GLY A 235 13.76 9.89 1.73
N PRO A 236 14.27 9.77 2.96
CA PRO A 236 13.46 9.72 4.19
C PRO A 236 12.79 11.05 4.55
N MET A 237 13.25 12.17 4.00
CA MET A 237 12.66 13.50 4.24
C MET A 237 11.43 13.78 3.37
N TYR A 238 11.06 12.84 2.51
CA TYR A 238 10.00 12.99 1.51
C TYR A 238 8.91 11.96 1.74
N THR A 239 7.65 12.39 1.67
CA THR A 239 6.53 11.45 1.65
C THR A 239 6.36 10.90 0.23
N ASN A 240 5.74 9.72 0.09
CA ASN A 240 5.37 9.21 -1.24
C ASN A 240 4.40 10.13 -2.01
N MET A 241 3.77 11.09 -1.31
CA MET A 241 2.92 12.12 -1.92
C MET A 241 3.66 13.40 -2.32
N SER A 242 4.94 13.55 -1.93
CA SER A 242 5.76 14.74 -2.20
C SER A 242 6.28 14.83 -3.65
N GLY A 243 5.54 14.28 -4.62
CA GLY A 243 5.73 14.58 -6.03
C GLY A 243 5.57 16.09 -6.30
N PRO A 244 5.98 16.59 -7.49
CA PRO A 244 5.68 17.97 -7.92
C PRO A 244 4.18 18.30 -7.97
N HIS A 245 3.30 17.40 -7.55
CA HIS A 245 1.96 17.67 -7.06
C HIS A 245 1.97 18.49 -5.78
N VAL A 246 2.49 19.71 -5.90
CA VAL A 246 2.17 20.78 -4.98
C VAL A 246 0.71 21.16 -5.21
N ILE A 247 -0.21 20.40 -4.65
CA ILE A 247 -1.41 21.04 -4.10
C ILE A 247 -0.85 21.86 -2.94
N LYS A 248 -0.61 23.15 -3.18
CA LYS A 248 -0.22 24.10 -2.13
C LYS A 248 -1.36 24.11 -1.11
N ARG A 249 -1.30 23.25 -0.10
CA ARG A 249 -1.82 23.62 1.21
C ARG A 249 -0.69 24.32 1.93
N THR A 250 -0.78 25.64 1.87
CA THR A 250 -0.11 26.60 2.73
C THR A 250 0.02 26.06 4.17
N THR A 251 1.29 25.88 4.55
CA THR A 251 1.89 26.03 5.88
C THR A 251 1.46 25.10 7.02
N ILE A 252 2.40 24.26 7.48
CA ILE A 252 2.88 24.39 8.86
C ILE A 252 4.40 24.50 8.83
N VAL A 253 4.87 25.52 9.56
CA VAL A 253 6.23 26.01 9.74
C VAL A 253 7.16 24.90 10.22
N SER A 254 8.33 24.83 9.60
CA SER A 254 9.50 24.17 10.17
C SER A 254 10.07 25.03 11.30
N SER A 255 10.28 24.45 12.48
CA SER A 255 11.39 24.88 13.32
C SER A 255 11.90 23.71 14.15
N SER A 256 13.19 23.42 13.96
CA SER A 256 14.13 22.70 14.83
C SER A 256 13.59 21.55 15.67
N ILE A 257 13.99 20.32 15.31
CA ILE A 257 14.12 19.23 16.28
C ILE A 257 15.57 19.21 16.72
N ASP A 258 15.90 20.11 17.64
CA ASP A 258 16.96 19.94 18.63
C ASP A 258 16.37 20.40 19.97
N ASN A 259 16.63 19.62 21.02
CA ASN A 259 16.32 19.82 22.44
C ASN A 259 14.93 19.39 22.99
N LEU A 260 14.93 18.15 23.48
CA LEU A 260 14.70 17.75 24.89
C LEU A 260 13.76 18.61 25.76
N GLY A 261 12.72 17.96 26.29
CA GLY A 261 11.90 18.49 27.39
C GLY A 261 10.70 17.64 27.77
N LEU A 262 10.82 16.30 27.80
CA LEU A 262 9.79 15.45 28.40
C LEU A 262 9.92 15.48 29.92
N GLY A 263 9.23 16.44 30.55
CA GLY A 263 8.82 16.35 31.94
C GLY A 263 7.60 15.43 32.04
N LEU A 264 7.84 14.14 32.25
CA LEU A 264 6.85 13.22 32.82
C LEU A 264 6.59 13.65 34.26
N ASN A 265 5.32 13.82 34.62
CA ASN A 265 4.85 13.51 35.96
C ASN A 265 3.43 12.94 35.87
N ASN A 266 3.36 11.65 36.19
CA ASN A 266 2.21 10.84 36.60
C ASN A 266 1.14 10.53 35.52
N PHE A 267 1.26 9.39 34.83
CA PHE A 267 0.67 8.09 35.19
C PHE A 267 0.98 7.03 34.11
#